data_AF-A0A0H2YN90-F1
#
_entry.id   AF-A0A0H2YN90-F1
#
_cell.length_a   1.000
_cell.length_b   1.000
_cell.length_c   1.000
_cell.angle_alpha   90.00
_cell.angle_beta   90.00
_cell.angle_gamma   90.00
#
_symmetry.space_group_name_H-M   'P 1'
#
loop_
_entity.id
_entity.type
_entity.pdbx_description
1 polymer ?
#
loop_
_entity_poly.entity_id
_entity_poly.type
_entity_poly.pdbx_seq_one_letter_code
_entity_poly.pdbx_strand_id
1 'polypeptide(L)'
;MSIIISKCLIDDLIEQIEFIMKKVEGLKESTYIKESLKKARKYICSREYDKAELLLKNALIINSSSAEIENLLGVIEEKRGNVLLAQRYYRAALAFEPCYLPADNNLKRTVFYNSGISKFDLG
;
A
#
# COMPACT_ATOMS: atom_id res chain seq x y z
N MET A 1 -49.83 -17.23 8.33
CA MET A 1 -48.69 -16.96 9.23
C MET A 1 -47.39 -17.64 8.75
N SER A 2 -47.38 -18.93 8.37
CA SER A 2 -46.14 -19.63 7.94
C SER A 2 -45.42 -19.04 6.72
N ILE A 3 -46.12 -18.47 5.75
CA ILE A 3 -45.51 -17.84 4.56
C ILE A 3 -44.70 -16.59 4.94
N ILE A 4 -45.18 -15.83 5.92
CA ILE A 4 -44.54 -14.59 6.39
C ILE A 4 -43.25 -14.92 7.15
N ILE A 5 -43.27 -15.95 8.00
CA ILE A 5 -42.10 -16.42 8.75
C ILE A 5 -41.02 -16.95 7.79
N SER A 6 -41.42 -17.71 6.76
CA SER A 6 -40.49 -18.24 5.76
C SER A 6 -39.83 -17.12 4.93
N LYS A 7 -40.58 -16.06 4.60
CA LYS A 7 -40.03 -14.89 3.91
C LYS A 7 -39.03 -14.12 4.78
N CYS A 8 -39.35 -13.88 6.05
CA CYS A 8 -38.46 -13.22 7.01
C CYS A 8 -37.11 -13.96 7.14
N LEU A 9 -37.14 -15.30 7.23
CA LEU A 9 -35.93 -16.13 7.29
C LEU A 9 -35.09 -16.06 6.01
N ILE A 10 -35.72 -15.91 4.85
CA ILE A 10 -35.01 -15.76 3.57
C ILE A 10 -34.34 -14.39 3.49
N ASP A 11 -35.03 -13.33 3.91
CA ASP A 11 -34.49 -11.97 3.90
C ASP A 11 -33.27 -11.85 4.84
N ASP A 12 -33.36 -12.40 6.07
CA ASP A 12 -32.23 -12.49 7.02
C ASP A 12 -31.03 -13.26 6.43
N LEU A 13 -31.28 -14.35 5.69
CA LEU A 13 -30.22 -15.14 5.06
C LEU A 13 -29.55 -14.37 3.92
N ILE A 14 -30.31 -13.59 3.13
CA ILE A 14 -29.78 -12.76 2.05
C ILE A 14 -28.84 -11.69 2.63
N GLU A 15 -29.25 -10.99 3.69
CA GLU A 15 -28.41 -9.98 4.34
C GLU A 15 -27.08 -10.58 4.84
N GLN A 16 -27.12 -11.79 5.42
CA GLN A 16 -25.91 -12.49 5.85
C GLN A 16 -24.99 -12.85 4.67
N ILE A 17 -25.56 -13.30 3.55
CA ILE A 17 -24.80 -13.62 2.34
C ILE A 17 -24.12 -12.37 1.77
N GLU A 18 -24.83 -11.24 1.68
CA GLU A 18 -24.27 -9.97 1.22
C GLU A 18 -23.12 -9.48 2.11
N PHE A 19 -23.28 -9.60 3.43
CA PHE A 19 -22.22 -9.28 4.38
C PHE A 19 -20.97 -10.15 4.18
N ILE A 20 -21.16 -11.46 3.99
CA ILE A 20 -20.06 -12.40 3.73
C ILE A 20 -19.36 -12.05 2.42
N MET A 21 -20.12 -11.75 1.35
CA MET A 21 -19.55 -11.40 0.04
C MET A 21 -18.66 -10.16 0.11
N LYS A 22 -19.14 -9.09 0.75
CA LYS A 22 -18.35 -7.86 0.96
C LYS A 22 -17.04 -8.12 1.71
N LYS A 23 -17.08 -8.99 2.73
CA LYS A 23 -15.88 -9.37 3.47
C LYS A 23 -14.90 -10.15 2.59
N VAL A 24 -15.39 -11.07 1.75
CA VAL A 24 -14.57 -11.83 0.81
C VAL A 24 -13.90 -10.91 -0.22
N GLU A 25 -14.59 -9.89 -0.71
CA GLU A 25 -14.02 -8.89 -1.62
C GLU A 25 -12.88 -8.10 -0.97
N GLY A 26 -13.10 -7.57 0.23
CA GLY A 26 -12.05 -6.86 0.98
C GLY A 26 -10.85 -7.76 1.31
N LEU A 27 -11.06 -9.07 1.53
CA LEU A 27 -9.97 -10.04 1.71
C LEU A 27 -9.17 -10.25 0.41
N LYS A 28 -9.83 -10.31 -0.75
CA LYS A 28 -9.16 -10.42 -2.05
C LYS A 28 -8.33 -9.18 -2.34
N GLU A 29 -8.87 -7.99 -2.08
CA GLU A 29 -8.16 -6.71 -2.23
C GLU A 29 -6.92 -6.63 -1.32
N SER A 30 -7.09 -6.98 -0.04
CA SER A 30 -5.97 -7.02 0.92
C SER A 30 -4.87 -7.99 0.47
N THR A 31 -5.26 -9.16 -0.05
CA THR A 31 -4.30 -10.16 -0.56
C THR A 31 -3.58 -9.65 -1.80
N TYR A 32 -4.30 -9.02 -2.74
CA TYR A 32 -3.72 -8.45 -3.94
C TYR A 32 -2.71 -7.33 -3.63
N ILE A 33 -3.03 -6.44 -2.69
CA ILE A 33 -2.14 -5.35 -2.28
C ILE A 33 -0.84 -5.92 -1.69
N LYS A 34 -0.94 -6.90 -0.77
CA LYS A 34 0.22 -7.54 -0.15
C LYS A 34 1.15 -8.20 -1.16
N GLU A 35 0.58 -8.93 -2.13
CA GLU A 35 1.36 -9.57 -3.19
C GLU A 35 2.01 -8.54 -4.13
N SER A 36 1.31 -7.45 -4.43
CA SER A 36 1.82 -6.35 -5.26
C SER A 36 3.01 -5.65 -4.60
N LEU A 37 2.92 -5.35 -3.30
CA LEU A 37 4.00 -4.77 -2.49
C LEU A 37 5.23 -5.68 -2.45
N LYS A 38 5.04 -6.97 -2.22
CA LYS A 38 6.11 -7.97 -2.21
C LYS A 38 6.84 -8.04 -3.56
N LYS A 39 6.10 -8.03 -4.68
CA LYS A 39 6.68 -8.00 -6.03
C LYS A 39 7.38 -6.68 -6.32
N ALA A 40 6.80 -5.55 -5.92
CA ALA A 40 7.40 -4.23 -6.12
C ALA A 40 8.76 -4.13 -5.43
N ARG A 41 8.90 -4.60 -4.17
CA ARG A 41 10.19 -4.69 -3.48
C ARG A 41 11.23 -5.48 -4.28
N LYS A 42 10.84 -6.63 -4.83
CA LYS A 42 11.72 -7.46 -5.66
C LYS A 42 12.17 -6.72 -6.92
N TYR A 43 11.27 -6.02 -7.60
CA TYR A 43 11.60 -5.23 -8.78
C TYR A 43 12.51 -4.05 -8.46
N ILE A 44 12.29 -3.35 -7.34
CA ILE A 44 13.19 -2.27 -6.88
C ILE A 44 14.61 -2.79 -6.65
N CYS A 45 14.76 -3.94 -5.97
CA CYS A 45 16.06 -4.58 -5.78
C CYS A 45 16.72 -5.00 -7.10
N SER A 46 15.92 -5.37 -8.09
CA SER A 46 16.38 -5.78 -9.43
C SER A 46 16.59 -4.61 -10.40
N ARG A 47 16.39 -3.36 -9.93
CA ARG A 47 16.45 -2.12 -10.72
C ARG A 47 15.39 -2.01 -11.83
N GLU A 48 14.33 -2.80 -11.75
CA GLU A 48 13.20 -2.79 -12.69
C GLU A 48 12.12 -1.80 -12.23
N TYR A 49 12.48 -0.51 -12.15
CA TYR A 49 11.67 0.51 -11.48
C TYR A 49 10.28 0.73 -12.12
N ASP A 50 10.18 0.68 -13.44
CA ASP A 50 8.91 0.89 -14.14
C ASP A 50 7.87 -0.20 -13.80
N LYS A 51 8.33 -1.45 -13.64
CA LYS A 51 7.47 -2.58 -13.23
C LYS A 51 7.01 -2.43 -11.78
N ALA A 52 7.91 -1.98 -10.90
CA ALA A 52 7.56 -1.72 -9.51
C ALA A 52 6.53 -0.59 -9.41
N GLU A 53 6.76 0.52 -10.11
CA GLU A 53 5.87 1.68 -10.11
C GLU A 53 4.47 1.34 -10.62
N LEU A 54 4.38 0.56 -11.71
CA LEU A 54 3.10 0.11 -12.25
C LEU A 54 2.30 -0.72 -11.23
N LEU A 55 2.96 -1.66 -10.55
CA LEU A 55 2.31 -2.46 -9.51
C LEU A 55 1.84 -1.60 -8.33
N LEU A 56 2.66 -0.66 -7.90
CA LEU A 56 2.35 0.24 -6.79
C LEU A 56 1.18 1.17 -7.14
N LYS A 57 1.15 1.73 -8.35
CA LYS A 57 0.02 2.54 -8.83
C LYS A 57 -1.28 1.75 -8.89
N ASN A 58 -1.24 0.49 -9.34
CA ASN A 58 -2.43 -0.37 -9.33
C ASN A 58 -2.90 -0.69 -7.90
N ALA A 59 -1.98 -0.95 -6.98
CA ALA A 59 -2.33 -1.17 -5.57
C ALA A 59 -2.92 0.10 -4.91
N LEU A 60 -2.43 1.29 -5.31
CA LEU A 60 -2.91 2.59 -4.82
C LEU A 60 -4.35 2.90 -5.26
N ILE A 61 -4.78 2.40 -6.43
CA ILE A 61 -6.19 2.53 -6.88
C ILE A 61 -7.14 1.82 -5.90
N ILE A 62 -6.70 0.71 -5.29
CA ILE A 62 -7.50 -0.07 -4.33
C ILE A 62 -7.38 0.52 -2.92
N ASN A 63 -6.18 0.92 -2.51
CA ASN A 63 -5.96 1.62 -1.24
C ASN A 63 -5.17 2.91 -1.49
N SER A 64 -5.89 4.03 -1.57
CA SER A 64 -5.35 5.35 -1.88
C SER A 64 -4.48 5.97 -0.79
N SER A 65 -4.45 5.37 0.42
CA SER A 65 -3.86 5.99 1.61
C SER A 65 -2.90 5.02 2.31
N SER A 66 -1.85 4.60 1.60
CA SER A 66 -0.87 3.62 2.11
C SER A 66 0.52 4.23 2.26
N ALA A 67 0.99 4.33 3.51
CA ALA A 67 2.35 4.82 3.80
C ALA A 67 3.43 3.95 3.16
N GLU A 68 3.21 2.63 3.12
CA GLU A 68 4.13 1.67 2.49
C GLU A 68 4.24 1.88 0.98
N ILE A 69 3.12 2.11 0.28
CA ILE A 69 3.12 2.38 -1.17
C ILE A 69 3.86 3.70 -1.46
N GLU A 70 3.52 4.76 -0.75
CA GLU A 70 4.17 6.07 -0.90
C GLU A 70 5.68 5.98 -0.63
N ASN A 71 6.10 5.25 0.42
CA ASN A 71 7.52 5.04 0.70
C ASN A 71 8.24 4.33 -0.45
N LEU A 72 7.66 3.26 -1.01
CA LEU A 72 8.26 2.51 -2.11
C LEU A 72 8.34 3.35 -3.41
N LEU A 73 7.33 4.19 -3.68
CA LEU A 73 7.39 5.17 -4.78
C LEU A 73 8.52 6.19 -4.56
N GLY A 74 8.71 6.64 -3.32
CA GLY A 74 9.83 7.50 -2.95
C GLY A 74 11.19 6.84 -3.23
N VAL A 75 11.35 5.57 -2.85
CA VAL A 75 12.58 4.82 -3.13
C VAL A 75 12.84 4.71 -4.64
N ILE A 76 11.80 4.47 -5.45
CA ILE A 76 11.92 4.42 -6.91
C ILE A 76 12.46 5.75 -7.46
N GLU A 77 11.86 6.88 -7.06
CA GLU A 77 12.27 8.19 -7.55
C GLU A 77 13.68 8.56 -7.10
N GLU A 78 14.05 8.16 -5.89
CA GLU A 78 15.41 8.36 -5.40
C GLU A 78 16.42 7.57 -6.23
N LYS A 79 16.08 6.33 -6.61
CA LYS A 79 16.92 5.50 -7.49
C LYS A 79 17.03 6.04 -8.91
N ARG A 80 16.04 6.78 -9.37
CA ARG A 80 16.08 7.53 -10.64
C ARG A 80 16.87 8.84 -10.55
N GLY A 81 17.32 9.22 -9.35
CA GLY A 81 18.03 10.47 -9.09
C GLY A 81 17.11 11.66 -8.79
N ASN A 82 15.79 11.46 -8.76
CA ASN A 82 14.79 12.49 -8.50
C ASN A 82 14.59 12.70 -6.99
N VAL A 83 15.66 13.04 -6.27
CA VAL A 83 15.68 13.10 -4.79
C VAL A 83 14.60 14.03 -4.22
N LEU A 84 14.34 15.18 -4.86
CA LEU A 84 13.29 16.10 -4.39
C LEU A 84 11.89 15.48 -4.48
N LEU A 85 11.63 14.69 -5.52
CA LEU A 85 10.36 13.98 -5.67
C LEU A 85 10.27 12.82 -4.67
N ALA A 86 11.36 12.08 -4.47
CA ALA A 86 11.44 11.05 -3.44
C ALA A 86 11.08 11.58 -2.05
N GLN A 87 11.62 12.75 -1.68
CA GLN A 87 11.31 13.37 -0.40
C GLN A 87 9.84 13.81 -0.28
N ARG A 88 9.15 14.12 -1.38
CA ARG A 88 7.70 14.40 -1.35
C ARG A 88 6.93 13.12 -1.03
N TYR A 89 7.30 12.01 -1.66
CA TYR A 89 6.74 10.69 -1.40
C TYR A 89 6.96 10.23 0.05
N TYR A 90 8.16 10.37 0.58
CA TYR A 90 8.42 10.04 1.99
C TYR A 90 7.60 10.90 2.97
N ARG A 91 7.40 12.20 2.67
CA ARG A 91 6.52 13.06 3.46
C ARG A 91 5.06 12.66 3.35
N ALA A 92 4.60 12.22 2.16
CA ALA A 92 3.24 11.71 1.98
C ALA A 92 3.02 10.43 2.81
N ALA A 93 3.98 9.52 2.84
CA ALA A 93 3.93 8.34 3.69
C ALA A 93 3.77 8.71 5.19
N LEU A 94 4.54 9.69 5.67
CA LEU A 94 4.44 10.18 7.04
C LEU A 94 3.16 10.98 7.32
N ALA A 95 2.52 11.54 6.29
CA ALA A 95 1.21 12.17 6.43
C ALA A 95 0.10 11.13 6.64
N PHE A 96 0.21 9.96 6.01
CA PHE A 96 -0.72 8.84 6.24
C PHE A 96 -0.43 8.11 7.55
N GLU A 97 0.84 7.82 7.85
CA GLU A 97 1.27 7.15 9.07
C GLU A 97 2.48 7.89 9.68
N PRO A 98 2.26 8.78 10.67
CA PRO A 98 3.32 9.60 11.27
C PRO A 98 4.47 8.82 11.90
N CYS A 99 4.24 7.56 12.27
CA CYS A 99 5.23 6.68 12.89
C CYS A 99 5.82 5.64 11.92
N TYR A 100 5.63 5.80 10.61
CA TYR A 100 6.13 4.86 9.61
C TYR A 100 7.66 4.97 9.44
N LEU A 101 8.39 4.20 10.26
CA LEU A 101 9.85 4.24 10.36
C LEU A 101 10.59 4.14 9.01
N PRO A 102 10.17 3.33 8.03
CA PRO A 102 10.89 3.26 6.74
C PRO A 102 10.93 4.62 6.01
N ALA A 103 9.82 5.36 6.00
CA ALA A 103 9.77 6.68 5.36
C ALA A 103 10.60 7.72 6.12
N ASP A 104 10.56 7.70 7.45
CA ASP A 104 11.38 8.59 8.29
C ASP A 104 12.88 8.35 8.08
N ASN A 105 13.30 7.08 8.06
CA ASN A 105 14.68 6.67 7.77
C ASN A 105 15.13 7.17 6.38
N ASN A 106 14.29 6.98 5.36
CA ASN A 106 14.59 7.42 4.00
C ASN A 106 14.62 8.95 3.86
N LEU A 107 13.71 9.67 4.52
CA LEU A 107 13.69 11.12 4.51
C LEU A 107 14.93 11.70 5.22
N LYS A 108 15.29 11.19 6.40
CA LYS A 108 16.52 11.57 7.11
C LYS A 108 17.75 11.35 6.24
N ARG A 109 17.85 10.19 5.59
CA ARG A 109 18.97 9.86 4.71
C ARG A 109 19.11 10.81 3.53
N THR A 110 18.00 11.26 2.95
CA THR A 110 18.00 12.15 1.77
C THR A 110 18.16 13.64 2.13
N VAL A 111 17.99 14.02 3.40
CA VAL A 111 18.12 15.42 3.86
C VAL A 111 19.46 15.65 4.58
N PHE A 112 19.98 14.67 5.31
CA PHE A 112 21.22 14.82 6.09
C PHE A 112 22.42 14.17 5.40
N TYR A 113 23.43 14.99 5.06
CA TYR A 113 24.68 14.55 4.43
C TYR A 113 25.47 13.52 5.27
N ASN A 114 25.21 13.43 6.58
CA ASN A 114 25.87 12.49 7.50
C ASN A 114 24.85 11.71 8.36
N SER A 115 23.74 11.25 7.75
CA SER A 115 22.68 10.52 8.47
C SER A 115 23.12 9.21 9.13
N GLY A 116 24.28 8.65 8.77
CA GLY A 116 24.72 7.31 9.19
C GLY A 116 23.91 6.16 8.55
N ILE A 117 22.82 6.48 7.83
CA ILE A 117 21.96 5.52 7.14
C ILE A 117 22.43 5.45 5.69
N SER A 118 23.02 4.33 5.26
CA SER A 118 23.54 4.20 3.90
C SER A 118 22.58 3.49 2.93
N LYS A 119 21.61 2.75 3.46
CA LYS A 119 20.65 1.95 2.67
C LYS A 119 19.26 2.57 2.74
N PHE A 120 18.52 2.42 1.65
CA PHE A 120 17.11 2.75 1.58
C PHE A 120 16.30 1.65 2.29
N ASP A 121 15.27 2.07 3.02
CA ASP A 121 14.39 1.20 3.79
C ASP A 121 13.11 0.93 2.99
N LEU A 122 12.88 -0.34 2.66
CA LEU A 122 11.74 -0.74 1.83
C LEU A 122 10.49 -1.05 2.65
N GLY A 123 10.57 -1.07 3.98
CA GLY A 123 9.54 -1.65 4.84
C GLY A 123 9.50 -3.17 4.77
#